data_AF-A0A354DHW6-F1
#
_entry.id   AF-A0A354DHW6-F1
#
_cell.length_a   1.000
_cell.length_b   1.000
_cell.length_c   1.000
_cell.angle_alpha   90.00
_cell.angle_beta   90.00
_cell.angle_gamma   90.00
#
_symmetry.space_group_name_H-M   'P 1'
#
loop_
_entity.id
_entity.type
_entity.pdbx_description
1 polymer ?
#
loop_
_entity_poly.entity_id
_entity_poly.type
_entity_poly.pdbx_seq_one_letter_code
_entity_poly.pdbx_strand_id
1 'polypeptide(L)'
;DPDADRVGAAVKNPSGEYEILTGNQTGAILLHYILMMRSNQGTLPKNGAIIKTIVTSDMGRVIASHFGLETMETLTGFKFIGEKIKEFEETRSHTYLFGYEESYGYLI
;
A
#
# COMPACT_ATOMS: atom_id res chain seq x y z
N ASP A 1 -13.10 10.12 6.29
CA ASP A 1 -13.66 11.40 5.81
C ASP A 1 -15.19 11.23 5.60
N PRO A 2 -15.98 12.19 5.05
CA PRO A 2 -17.46 12.11 5.06
C PRO A 2 -18.07 10.85 4.42
N ASP A 3 -17.44 10.30 3.40
CA ASP A 3 -17.79 9.05 2.72
C ASP A 3 -16.95 7.84 3.19
N ALA A 4 -16.08 8.06 4.18
CA ALA A 4 -15.29 7.06 4.89
C ALA A 4 -14.33 6.24 4.00
N ASP A 5 -13.86 6.80 2.88
CA ASP A 5 -12.86 6.17 2.02
C ASP A 5 -11.42 6.50 2.46
N ARG A 6 -11.23 7.53 3.29
CA ARG A 6 -9.94 7.94 3.85
C ARG A 6 -9.90 7.93 5.37
N VAL A 7 -8.77 7.48 5.89
CA VAL A 7 -8.47 7.42 7.32
C VAL A 7 -7.21 8.18 7.67
N GLY A 8 -7.32 9.09 8.64
CA GLY A 8 -6.19 9.76 9.29
C GLY A 8 -5.94 9.17 10.66
N ALA A 9 -4.67 9.06 11.06
CA ALA A 9 -4.26 8.58 12.37
C ALA A 9 -3.32 9.58 13.03
N ALA A 10 -3.49 9.79 14.34
CA ALA A 10 -2.57 10.56 15.17
C ALA A 10 -2.03 9.68 16.30
N VAL A 11 -0.74 9.79 16.56
CA VAL A 11 -0.03 9.03 17.59
C VAL A 11 0.66 9.97 18.57
N LYS A 12 0.82 9.54 19.82
CA LYS A 12 1.63 10.31 20.77
C LYS A 12 3.11 10.04 20.54
N ASN A 13 3.88 11.11 20.41
CA ASN A 13 5.34 11.04 20.38
C ASN A 13 5.93 10.94 21.81
N PRO A 14 7.26 10.79 21.96
CA PRO A 14 7.89 10.71 23.29
C PRO A 14 7.75 11.96 24.17
N SER A 15 7.48 13.15 23.60
CA SER A 15 7.17 14.37 24.37
C SER A 15 5.71 14.42 24.84
N GLY A 16 4.88 13.44 24.45
CA GLY A 16 3.46 13.36 24.81
C GLY A 16 2.54 14.17 23.89
N GLU A 17 3.08 14.74 22.82
CA GLU A 17 2.36 15.51 21.81
C GLU A 17 1.79 14.59 20.73
N TYR A 18 0.67 14.99 20.13
CA TYR A 18 0.09 14.24 19.02
C TYR A 18 0.75 14.63 17.70
N GLU A 19 1.27 13.64 17.00
CA GLU A 19 1.77 13.75 15.63
C GLU A 19 0.80 13.04 14.68
N ILE A 20 0.45 13.71 13.59
CA ILE A 20 -0.39 13.14 12.54
C ILE A 20 0.51 12.32 11.63
N LEU A 21 0.17 11.04 11.44
CA LEU A 21 0.83 10.20 10.45
C LEU A 21 0.39 10.64 9.07
N THR A 22 1.34 10.93 8.18
CA THR A 22 1.05 11.21 6.77
C THR A 22 0.43 9.99 6.08
N GLY A 23 -0.24 10.18 4.94
CA GLY A 23 -0.79 9.06 4.17
C GLY A 23 0.29 8.10 3.67
N ASN A 24 1.49 8.60 3.37
CA ASN A 24 2.67 7.80 3.05
C ASN A 24 3.11 6.91 4.24
N GLN A 25 3.21 7.49 5.44
CA GLN A 25 3.60 6.73 6.64
C GLN A 25 2.56 5.68 7.02
N THR A 26 1.27 6.07 6.97
CA THR A 26 0.16 5.18 7.26
C THR A 26 0.11 4.02 6.26
N GLY A 27 0.26 4.30 4.96
CA GLY A 27 0.34 3.28 3.91
C GLY A 27 1.50 2.33 4.07
N ALA A 28 2.68 2.85 4.44
CA ALA A 28 3.86 2.03 4.70
C ALA A 28 3.67 1.08 5.90
N ILE A 29 3.08 1.56 7.00
CA ILE A 29 2.78 0.74 8.19
C ILE A 29 1.77 -0.36 7.83
N LEU A 30 0.69 -0.02 7.15
CA LEU A 30 -0.35 -0.96 6.71
C LEU A 30 0.23 -2.04 5.79
N LEU A 31 1.00 -1.62 4.78
CA LEU A 31 1.64 -2.53 3.84
C LEU A 31 2.57 -3.51 4.58
N HIS A 32 3.48 -2.99 5.41
CA HIS A 32 4.42 -3.82 6.15
C HIS A 32 3.68 -4.85 7.01
N TYR A 33 2.63 -4.43 7.71
CA TYR A 33 1.81 -5.34 8.52
C TYR A 33 1.17 -6.46 7.68
N ILE A 34 0.54 -6.13 6.55
CA ILE A 34 -0.10 -7.12 5.68
C ILE A 34 0.90 -8.13 5.15
N LEU A 35 2.04 -7.67 4.63
CA LEU A 35 3.06 -8.55 4.05
C LEU A 35 3.73 -9.42 5.11
N MET A 36 4.05 -8.86 6.27
CA MET A 36 4.59 -9.59 7.41
C MET A 36 3.63 -10.70 7.86
N MET A 37 2.35 -10.40 8.00
CA MET A 37 1.35 -11.40 8.42
C MET A 37 1.20 -12.52 7.38
N ARG A 38 1.13 -12.19 6.08
CA ARG A 38 1.08 -13.20 5.02
C ARG A 38 2.34 -14.06 4.95
N SER A 39 3.52 -13.44 5.13
CA SER A 39 4.80 -14.15 5.17
C SER A 39 4.84 -15.14 6.34
N ASN A 40 4.48 -14.69 7.55
CA ASN A 40 4.44 -15.52 8.76
C ASN A 40 3.45 -16.68 8.65
N GLN A 41 2.35 -16.50 7.91
CA GLN A 41 1.36 -17.54 7.65
C GLN A 41 1.71 -18.45 6.48
N GLY A 42 2.79 -18.17 5.73
CA GLY A 42 3.16 -18.90 4.52
C GLY A 42 2.18 -18.69 3.36
N THR A 43 1.38 -17.62 3.39
CA THR A 43 0.36 -17.28 2.38
C THR A 43 0.78 -16.18 1.42
N LEU A 44 2.02 -15.70 1.53
CA LEU A 44 2.55 -14.68 0.63
C LEU A 44 2.83 -15.29 -0.77
N PRO A 45 2.18 -14.79 -1.85
CA PRO A 45 2.38 -15.32 -3.19
C PRO A 45 3.75 -14.94 -3.75
N LYS A 46 4.36 -15.86 -4.51
CA LYS A 46 5.66 -15.62 -5.16
C LYS A 46 5.61 -14.54 -6.25
N ASN A 47 4.47 -14.39 -6.92
CA ASN A 47 4.22 -13.36 -7.94
C ASN A 47 3.38 -12.20 -7.38
N GLY A 48 3.51 -11.91 -6.08
CA GLY A 48 2.80 -10.81 -5.47
C GLY A 48 3.34 -9.45 -5.91
N ALA A 49 2.44 -8.48 -6.07
CA ALA A 49 2.81 -7.11 -6.41
C ALA A 49 1.97 -6.10 -5.62
N ILE A 50 2.60 -4.97 -5.29
CA ILE A 50 1.91 -3.78 -4.81
C ILE A 50 1.77 -2.76 -5.94
N ILE A 51 0.84 -1.82 -5.79
CA ILE A 51 0.64 -0.72 -6.74
C ILE A 51 0.69 0.60 -5.96
N LYS A 52 1.46 1.58 -6.45
CA LYS A 52 1.44 2.94 -5.90
C LYS A 52 1.31 3.96 -7.01
N THR A 53 0.89 5.18 -6.68
CA THR A 53 0.93 6.26 -7.66
C THR A 53 2.32 6.88 -7.73
N ILE A 54 2.66 7.51 -8.86
CA ILE A 54 3.97 8.15 -9.09
C ILE A 54 4.34 9.24 -8.08
N VAL A 55 3.35 9.85 -7.41
CA VAL A 55 3.57 10.88 -6.37
C VAL A 55 3.65 10.29 -4.96
N THR A 56 3.35 9.00 -4.80
CA THR A 56 3.45 8.30 -3.52
C THR A 56 4.90 7.93 -3.23
N SER A 57 5.31 8.11 -1.97
CA SER A 57 6.68 7.85 -1.51
C SER A 57 7.16 6.43 -1.84
N ASP A 58 8.48 6.28 -1.97
CA ASP A 58 9.13 4.99 -2.23
C ASP A 58 9.20 4.06 -1.01
N MET A 59 8.68 4.48 0.15
CA MET A 59 8.61 3.64 1.35
C MET A 59 7.98 2.27 1.06
N GLY A 60 6.86 2.22 0.33
CA GLY A 60 6.23 0.94 0.00
C GLY A 60 7.03 0.09 -0.98
N ARG A 61 7.80 0.70 -1.91
CA ARG A 61 8.70 -0.04 -2.80
C ARG A 61 9.81 -0.74 -2.01
N VAL A 62 10.41 -0.03 -1.05
CA VAL A 62 11.44 -0.58 -0.16
C VAL A 62 10.87 -1.76 0.64
N ILE A 63 9.67 -1.61 1.20
CA ILE A 63 8.99 -2.68 1.95
C ILE A 63 8.69 -3.87 1.04
N ALA A 64 8.06 -3.68 -0.11
CA ALA A 64 7.75 -4.77 -1.04
C ALA A 64 9.01 -5.54 -1.48
N SER A 65 10.09 -4.81 -1.78
CA SER A 65 11.38 -5.40 -2.15
C SER A 65 11.98 -6.26 -1.04
N HIS A 66 11.83 -5.85 0.23
CA HIS A 66 12.26 -6.66 1.38
C HIS A 66 11.55 -8.02 1.45
N PHE A 67 10.28 -8.09 1.02
CA PHE A 67 9.52 -9.33 0.93
C PHE A 67 9.68 -10.06 -0.43
N GLY A 68 10.55 -9.58 -1.33
CA GLY A 68 10.78 -10.17 -2.64
C GLY A 68 9.65 -9.96 -3.64
N LEU A 69 8.89 -8.87 -3.49
CA LEU A 69 7.71 -8.55 -4.30
C LEU A 69 7.95 -7.38 -5.25
N GLU A 70 7.21 -7.34 -6.35
CA GLU A 70 7.29 -6.25 -7.32
C GLU A 70 6.43 -5.04 -6.89
N THR A 71 6.82 -3.86 -7.39
CA THR A 71 6.05 -2.62 -7.21
C THR A 71 5.73 -2.02 -8.56
N MET A 72 4.45 -1.89 -8.87
CA MET A 72 3.98 -1.17 -10.06
C MET A 72 3.66 0.28 -9.71
N GLU A 73 3.91 1.17 -10.66
CA GLU A 73 3.54 2.57 -10.56
C GLU A 73 2.47 2.93 -11.58
N THR A 74 1.52 3.75 -11.16
CA THR A 74 0.48 4.32 -12.01
C THR A 74 0.43 5.83 -11.87
N LEU A 75 -0.28 6.50 -12.79
CA LEU A 75 -0.67 7.90 -12.57
C LEU A 75 -1.58 8.01 -11.33
N THR A 76 -1.66 9.21 -10.77
CA THR A 76 -2.55 9.52 -9.64
C THR A 76 -4.01 9.27 -10.00
N GLY A 77 -4.74 8.63 -9.08
CA GLY A 77 -6.13 8.26 -9.17
C GLY A 77 -6.34 6.74 -9.07
N PHE A 78 -7.18 6.30 -8.14
CA PHE A 78 -7.55 4.89 -7.93
C PHE A 78 -8.07 4.17 -9.18
N LYS A 79 -8.61 4.90 -10.15
CA LYS A 79 -9.00 4.32 -11.45
C LYS A 79 -7.84 3.60 -12.15
N PHE A 80 -6.64 4.15 -12.10
CA PHE A 80 -5.47 3.56 -12.76
C PHE A 80 -4.91 2.37 -11.98
N ILE A 81 -5.03 2.41 -10.64
CA ILE A 81 -4.75 1.25 -9.78
C ILE A 81 -5.73 0.13 -10.13
N GLY A 82 -7.03 0.43 -10.24
CA GLY A 82 -8.06 -0.53 -10.63
C GLY A 82 -7.86 -1.13 -12.02
N GLU A 83 -7.48 -0.32 -13.01
CA GLU A 83 -7.12 -0.82 -14.35
C GLU A 83 -5.95 -1.82 -14.29
N LYS A 84 -4.93 -1.55 -13.47
CA LYS A 84 -3.79 -2.46 -13.30
C LYS A 84 -4.16 -3.74 -12.55
N ILE A 85 -5.04 -3.65 -11.54
CA ILE A 85 -5.59 -4.84 -10.86
C ILE A 85 -6.34 -5.71 -11.88
N LYS A 86 -7.20 -5.12 -12.71
CA LYS A 86 -7.92 -5.84 -13.75
C LYS A 86 -6.98 -6.51 -14.77
N GLU A 87 -5.94 -5.80 -15.21
CA GLU A 87 -4.91 -6.36 -16.09
C GLU A 87 -4.22 -7.59 -15.44
N PHE A 88 -3.91 -7.53 -14.15
CA PHE A 88 -3.34 -8.66 -13.41
C PHE A 88 -4.28 -9.87 -13.38
N GLU A 89 -5.57 -9.65 -13.17
CA GLU A 89 -6.58 -10.72 -13.17
C GLU A 89 -6.75 -11.37 -14.54
N GLU A 90 -6.83 -10.57 -15.60
CA GLU A 90 -7.00 -11.04 -16.99
C GLU A 90 -5.77 -11.79 -17.50
N THR A 91 -4.57 -11.26 -17.21
CA THR A 91 -3.30 -11.84 -17.69
C THR A 91 -2.73 -12.90 -16.76
N ARG A 92 -3.19 -12.95 -15.50
CA ARG A 92 -2.59 -13.74 -14.40
C ARG A 92 -1.11 -13.43 -14.18
N SER A 93 -0.65 -12.24 -14.55
CA SER A 93 0.76 -11.84 -14.43
C SER A 93 1.20 -11.73 -12.97
N HIS A 94 0.34 -11.17 -12.10
CA HIS A 94 0.64 -10.93 -10.70
C HIS A 94 -0.56 -11.21 -9.79
N THR A 95 -0.27 -11.42 -8.51
CA THR A 95 -1.27 -11.38 -7.45
C THR A 95 -1.23 -10.00 -6.80
N TYR A 96 -2.31 -9.24 -6.91
CA TYR A 96 -2.43 -7.95 -6.22
C TYR A 96 -2.44 -8.14 -4.70
N LEU A 97 -1.66 -7.31 -3.99
CA LEU A 97 -1.52 -7.38 -2.53
C LEU A 97 -1.92 -6.11 -1.79
N PHE A 98 -1.70 -4.94 -2.41
CA PHE A 98 -1.95 -3.65 -1.80
C PHE A 98 -1.83 -2.53 -2.83
N GLY A 99 -2.68 -1.51 -2.72
CA GLY A 99 -2.67 -0.33 -3.59
C GLY A 99 -2.88 0.93 -2.78
N TYR A 100 -2.09 1.99 -2.98
CA TYR A 100 -2.26 3.19 -2.15
C TYR A 100 -1.80 4.49 -2.80
N GLU A 101 -2.37 5.57 -2.26
CA GLU A 101 -2.02 6.95 -2.56
C GLU A 101 -1.53 7.67 -1.31
N GLU A 102 -0.65 8.64 -1.49
CA GLU A 102 -0.21 9.53 -0.40
C GLU A 102 -1.35 10.35 0.23
N SER A 103 -2.49 10.45 -0.48
CA SER A 103 -3.69 11.21 -0.14
C SER A 103 -4.62 10.54 0.90
N TYR A 104 -4.11 9.56 1.66
CA TYR A 104 -4.81 8.75 2.67
C TYR A 104 -5.80 7.69 2.14
N GLY A 105 -5.68 7.31 0.87
CA GLY A 105 -6.48 6.23 0.28
C GLY A 105 -5.70 4.92 0.18
N TYR A 106 -6.39 3.80 0.44
CA TYR A 106 -5.82 2.45 0.41
C TYR A 106 -6.83 1.44 -0.18
N LEU A 107 -6.34 0.55 -1.04
CA LEU A 107 -7.06 -0.61 -1.55
C LEU A 107 -6.31 -1.88 -1.08
N ILE A 108 -7.07 -2.86 -0.59
CA ILE A 108 -6.58 -4.11 -0.01
C ILE A 108 -7.26 -5.29 -0.69
#